data_AF-A0A080N6N0-F1
#
_entry.id   AF-A0A080N6N0-F1
#
_cell.length_a   1.000
_cell.length_b   1.000
_cell.length_c   1.000
_cell.angle_alpha   90.00
_cell.angle_beta   90.00
_cell.angle_gamma   90.00
#
_symmetry.space_group_name_H-M   'P 1'
#
loop_
_entity.id
_entity.type
_entity.pdbx_description
1 polymer ?
#
loop_
_entity_poly.entity_id
_entity_poly.type
_entity_poly.pdbx_seq_one_letter_code
_entity_poly.pdbx_strand_id
1 'polypeptide(L)' 'MSDRLRSALIITLEVLVFLTFTALTVIGQRMLSWQGLGLECIGLAGVVGVIWFYNHTHK' A
#
# COMPACT_ATOMS: atom_id res chain seq x y z
N MET A 1 -9.21 -20.97 15.47
CA MET A 1 -8.98 -20.65 14.05
C MET A 1 -7.47 -20.66 13.86
N SER A 2 -6.92 -21.56 13.04
CA SER A 2 -5.47 -21.84 13.05
C SER A 2 -4.66 -20.56 12.88
N ASP A 3 -3.70 -20.28 13.76
CA ASP A 3 -2.90 -19.04 13.72
C ASP A 3 -2.28 -18.77 12.34
N ARG A 4 -1.98 -19.84 11.60
CA ARG A 4 -1.54 -19.81 10.19
C ARG A 4 -2.53 -19.16 9.23
N LEU A 5 -3.83 -19.41 9.39
CA LEU A 5 -4.88 -18.79 8.58
C LEU A 5 -4.97 -17.29 8.86
N ARG A 6 -4.85 -16.88 10.13
CA ARG A 6 -4.92 -15.47 10.52
C ARG A 6 -3.72 -14.70 9.99
N SER A 7 -2.51 -15.26 10.11
CA SER A 7 -1.30 -14.67 9.53
C SER A 7 -1.35 -14.60 8.01
N ALA A 8 -1.78 -15.67 7.33
CA ALA A 8 -1.93 -15.65 5.87
C ALA A 8 -2.94 -14.59 5.39
N LEU A 9 -4.04 -14.40 6.13
CA LEU A 9 -5.04 -13.37 5.85
C LEU A 9 -4.46 -11.97 5.99
N ILE A 10 -3.70 -11.71 7.06
CA ILE A 10 -3.06 -10.41 7.30
C ILE A 10 -2.06 -10.09 6.19
N ILE A 11 -1.19 -11.04 5.84
CA ILE A 11 -0.21 -10.87 4.76
C ILE A 11 -0.92 -10.62 3.42
N THR A 12 -1.98 -11.37 3.14
CA THR A 12 -2.77 -11.19 1.91
C THR A 12 -3.39 -9.80 1.85
N LEU A 13 -3.91 -9.31 2.98
CA LEU A 13 -4.48 -7.97 3.08
C LEU A 13 -3.41 -6.89 2.86
N GLU A 14 -2.24 -7.02 3.47
CA GLU A 14 -1.13 -6.07 3.30
C GLU A 14 -0.67 -5.98 1.85
N VAL A 15 -0.57 -7.11 1.16
CA VAL A 15 -0.24 -7.17 -0.28
C VAL A 15 -1.31 -6.46 -1.13
N LEU A 16 -2.59 -6.67 -0.83
CA LEU A 16 -3.68 -6.00 -1.54
C LEU A 16 -3.65 -4.48 -1.32
N VAL A 17 -3.42 -4.03 -0.08
CA VAL A 17 -3.31 -2.61 0.24
C VAL A 17 -2.10 -1.99 -0.47
N PHE A 18 -0.96 -2.68 -0.49
CA PHE A 18 0.24 -2.26 -1.22
C PHE A 18 -0.03 -2.10 -2.73
N LEU A 19 -0.69 -3.07 -3.36
CA LEU A 19 -1.08 -3.02 -4.77
C LEU A 19 -2.01 -1.84 -5.06
N THR A 20 -2.94 -1.56 -4.15
CA THR A 20 -3.90 -0.47 -4.30
C THR A 20 -3.20 0.90 -4.29
N PHE A 21 -2.28 1.13 -3.33
CA PHE A 21 -1.49 2.36 -3.30
C PHE A 21 -0.55 2.50 -4.51
N THR A 22 0.04 1.39 -4.95
CA THR A 22 0.88 1.37 -6.16
C THR A 22 0.07 1.77 -7.41
N ALA A 23 -1.13 1.20 -7.58
CA ALA A 23 -2.02 1.56 -8.69
C ALA A 23 -2.42 3.04 -8.63
N LEU A 24 -2.69 3.56 -7.43
CA LEU A 24 -3.05 4.95 -7.21
C LEU A 24 -1.89 5.90 -7.56
N THR A 25 -0.65 5.55 -7.24
CA THR A 25 0.54 6.27 -7.72
C THR A 25 0.61 6.27 -9.24
N VAL A 26 0.44 5.11 -9.89
CA VAL A 26 0.48 4.99 -11.36
C VAL A 26 -0.59 5.85 -12.04
N ILE A 27 -1.80 5.89 -11.48
CA ILE A 27 -2.89 6.74 -11.97
C ILE A 27 -2.56 8.22 -11.78
N GLY A 28 -2.00 8.59 -10.63
CA GLY A 28 -1.52 9.94 -10.33
C GLY A 28 -0.51 10.44 -11.36
N GLN A 29 0.48 9.61 -11.74
CA GLN A 29 1.50 10.01 -12.72
C GLN A 29 0.91 10.30 -14.11
N ARG A 30 -0.19 9.62 -14.47
CA ARG A 30 -0.85 9.82 -15.76
C ARG A 30 -1.66 11.12 -15.82
N MET A 31 -1.96 11.74 -14.67
CA MET A 31 -2.65 13.01 -14.58
C MET A 31 -1.65 14.15 -14.37
N LEU A 32 -1.32 14.88 -15.45
CA LEU A 32 -0.47 16.10 -15.41
C LEU A 32 -1.23 17.30 -14.82
N SER A 33 -1.82 17.14 -13.65
CA SER A 33 -2.53 18.17 -12.92
C SER A 33 -2.07 18.21 -11.46
N TRP A 34 -2.35 19.32 -10.77
CA TRP A 34 -2.06 19.44 -9.34
C TRP A 34 -2.73 18.34 -8.50
N GLN A 35 -3.88 17.87 -8.96
CA GLN A 35 -4.60 16.75 -8.34
C GLN A 35 -3.86 15.42 -8.54
N GLY A 36 -3.28 15.20 -9.74
CA GLY A 36 -2.45 14.02 -10.03
C GLY A 36 -1.20 13.95 -9.17
N LEU A 37 -0.52 15.08 -8.97
CA LEU A 37 0.61 15.20 -8.04
C LEU A 37 0.22 14.85 -6.60
N GLY A 38 -0.93 15.35 -6.14
CA GLY A 38 -1.46 14.98 -4.82
C GLY A 38 -1.73 13.49 -4.69
N LEU A 39 -2.31 12.88 -5.74
CA LEU A 39 -2.57 11.44 -5.80
C LEU A 39 -1.28 10.62 -5.76
N GLU A 40 -0.25 11.02 -6.49
CA GLU A 40 1.08 10.40 -6.46
C GLU A 40 1.67 10.42 -5.05
N CYS A 41 1.67 11.58 -4.40
CA CYS A 41 2.19 11.74 -3.05
C CYS A 41 1.44 10.84 -2.05
N ILE A 42 0.11 10.77 -2.15
CA ILE A 42 -0.70 9.88 -1.30
C ILE A 42 -0.38 8.42 -1.57
N GLY A 43 -0.29 8.02 -2.84
CA GLY A 43 0.07 6.65 -3.22
C GLY A 43 1.46 6.26 -2.72
N LEU A 44 2.45 7.13 -2.90
CA LEU A 44 3.81 6.89 -2.41
C LEU A 44 3.89 6.85 -0.89
N ALA A 45 3.23 7.77 -0.19
CA ALA A 45 3.16 7.76 1.27
C ALA A 45 2.47 6.49 1.78
N GLY A 46 1.42 6.03 1.10
CA GLY A 46 0.74 4.77 1.41
C GLY A 46 1.64 3.55 1.22
N VAL A 47 2.38 3.48 0.11
CA VAL A 47 3.37 2.42 -0.15
C VAL A 47 4.44 2.37 0.95
N VAL A 48 5.03 3.52 1.29
CA VAL A 48 6.04 3.61 2.36
C VAL A 48 5.44 3.22 3.71
N GLY A 49 4.24 3.68 4.02
CA GLY A 49 3.53 3.36 5.26
C GLY A 49 3.26 1.86 5.42
N VAL A 50 2.82 1.17 4.35
CA VAL A 50 2.59 -0.28 4.36
C VAL A 50 3.89 -1.04 4.57
N ILE A 51 4.96 -0.68 3.87
CA ILE A 51 6.27 -1.32 4.05
C ILE A 51 6.79 -1.11 5.47
N TRP A 52 6.66 0.11 6.00
CA TRP A 52 7.09 0.42 7.36
C TRP A 52 6.31 -0.38 8.39
N PHE A 53 4.98 -0.45 8.25
CA PHE A 53 4.11 -1.21 9.14
C PHE A 53 4.45 -2.70 9.09
N TYR A 54 4.53 -3.29 7.90
CA TYR A 54 4.94 -4.68 7.69
C TYR A 54 6.27 -4.99 8.41
N ASN A 55 7.26 -4.12 8.22
CA ASN A 55 8.59 -4.28 8.80
C ASN A 55 8.63 -4.06 10.32
N HIS A 56 7.67 -3.32 10.89
CA HIS A 56 7.53 -3.16 12.34
C HIS A 56 6.77 -4.32 12.99
N THR A 57 5.78 -4.88 12.31
CA THR A 57 4.96 -5.99 12.81
C THR A 57 5.64 -7.36 12.67
N HIS A 58 6.55 -7.52 11.70
CA HIS A 58 7.19 -8.80 11.40
C HIS A 58 8.70 -8.88 11.71
N LYS A 59 9.28 -7.85 12.35
CA LYS A 59 10.59 -7.94 13.00
C LYS A 59 10.48 -8.53 14.40
#